data_AF-A0A1G7QEI6-F1
#
_entry.id   AF-A0A1G7QEI6-F1
#
_cell.length_a   1.000
_cell.length_b   1.000
_cell.length_c   1.000
_cell.angle_alpha   90.00
_cell.angle_beta   90.00
_cell.angle_gamma   90.00
#
_symmetry.space_group_name_H-M   'P 1'
#
loop_
_entity.id
_entity.type
_entity.pdbx_description
1 polymer ?
#
loop_
_entity_poly.entity_id
_entity_poly.type
_entity_poly.pdbx_seq_one_letter_code
_entity_poly.pdbx_strand_id
1 'polypeptide(L)'
;MTCWSRRTVLGGAIALAASPIRAQASRGQGIRVALDRAATLPPADALALLAPFEATTPRDRLDLDTARAGLAAEIRLAATPSYLWQLRRIIGDTVTPATARDRLTHEHTRLLARADHLFDTLGDRSGSVGERYHRLWTDERFLYPDSEAGRNRAIADMRATLDRCRAHLAPIIGPVPPWCLNVHPARMTAAEEAGGKGGYRTLPRPGLPGAYVVDLRAIRRRPAWSLPSVVAHELLPGHMIQLPLEVAADPHPLRLRYAPGFAEGWATYAEGLAWNGGWLGADPRVELGHVHWLLFRTARALADLALHDRHVAPDVMAARMAEWLGEPVAFIGLDADLARIAREPATRVAEALAWLALADAAPPTGLPTFHHRMLIDGRRRSDRIAVTSPS
;
A
#
# COMPACT_ATOMS: atom_id res chain seq x y z
N MET A 1 -9.30 -55.77 -56.37
CA MET A 1 -8.53 -56.22 -55.18
C MET A 1 -7.18 -55.52 -55.19
N THR A 2 -6.86 -54.96 -54.04
CA THR A 2 -5.74 -54.09 -53.65
C THR A 2 -4.34 -54.68 -53.88
N CYS A 3 -3.39 -53.86 -54.35
CA CYS A 3 -2.13 -53.54 -53.64
C CYS A 3 -1.22 -52.64 -54.50
N TRP A 4 -0.97 -51.40 -54.06
CA TRP A 4 0.18 -50.59 -54.49
C TRP A 4 1.01 -50.23 -53.24
N SER A 5 2.31 -50.48 -53.32
CA SER A 5 3.29 -50.25 -52.25
C SER A 5 4.03 -48.92 -52.45
N ARG A 6 3.95 -48.05 -51.42
CA ARG A 6 5.02 -47.22 -50.76
C ARG A 6 6.28 -46.93 -51.60
N ARG A 7 6.84 -45.71 -51.71
CA ARG A 7 7.00 -44.57 -50.78
C ARG A 7 7.71 -43.41 -51.53
N THR A 8 7.20 -42.18 -51.48
CA THR A 8 8.00 -40.94 -51.52
C THR A 8 7.21 -39.80 -50.87
N VAL A 9 7.67 -39.26 -49.74
CA VAL A 9 7.33 -37.90 -49.28
C VAL A 9 8.58 -37.32 -48.62
N LEU A 10 9.20 -36.34 -49.29
CA LEU A 10 10.21 -35.45 -48.74
C LEU A 10 9.48 -34.37 -47.92
N GLY A 11 9.79 -34.27 -46.64
CA GLY A 11 9.41 -33.14 -45.79
C GLY A 11 10.39 -31.99 -45.96
N GLY A 12 9.90 -30.85 -46.45
CA GLY A 12 10.61 -29.57 -46.40
C GLY A 12 10.09 -28.75 -45.21
N ALA A 13 10.94 -28.54 -44.21
CA ALA A 13 10.69 -27.59 -43.13
C ALA A 13 11.06 -26.18 -43.62
N ILE A 14 10.09 -25.28 -43.69
CA ILE A 14 10.35 -23.85 -43.89
C ILE A 14 10.72 -23.25 -42.53
N ALA A 15 12.01 -22.99 -42.35
CA ALA A 15 12.48 -22.15 -41.25
C ALA A 15 12.07 -20.70 -41.53
N LEU A 16 11.07 -20.20 -40.79
CA LEU A 16 10.73 -18.78 -40.75
C LEU A 16 11.91 -18.02 -40.12
N ALA A 17 12.79 -17.49 -40.97
CA ALA A 17 13.84 -16.58 -40.55
C ALA A 17 13.20 -15.32 -39.94
N ALA A 18 13.41 -15.11 -38.64
CA ALA A 18 13.08 -13.87 -37.97
C ALA A 18 13.88 -12.73 -38.63
N SER A 19 13.19 -11.82 -39.31
CA SER A 19 13.82 -10.71 -40.05
C SER A 19 14.63 -9.79 -39.13
N PRO A 20 15.84 -9.35 -39.55
CA PRO A 20 16.71 -8.44 -38.79
C PRO A 20 16.11 -7.04 -38.55
N ILE A 21 15.01 -6.70 -39.23
CA ILE A 21 14.27 -5.43 -39.08
C ILE A 21 13.67 -5.28 -37.66
N ARG A 22 13.30 -6.38 -36.98
CA ARG A 22 12.78 -6.32 -35.60
C ARG A 22 13.85 -5.98 -34.56
N ALA A 23 15.11 -6.33 -34.81
CA ALA A 23 16.23 -6.07 -33.89
C ALA A 23 16.74 -4.62 -33.97
N GLN A 24 16.39 -3.89 -35.03
CA GLN A 24 16.86 -2.52 -35.25
C GLN A 24 15.85 -1.47 -34.73
N ALA A 25 14.55 -1.81 -34.68
CA ALA A 25 13.52 -0.97 -34.07
C ALA A 25 13.66 -0.85 -32.54
N SER A 26 14.20 -1.87 -31.87
CA SER A 26 14.38 -1.90 -30.40
C SER A 26 15.59 -1.09 -29.89
N ARG A 27 16.48 -0.62 -30.79
CA ARG A 27 17.64 0.21 -30.41
C ARG A 27 17.43 1.71 -30.62
N GLY A 28 16.42 2.12 -31.38
CA GLY A 28 16.16 3.52 -31.73
C GLY A 28 14.97 4.18 -31.01
N GLN A 29 14.00 3.39 -30.51
CA GLN A 29 12.87 3.89 -29.72
C GLN A 29 13.12 3.59 -28.24
N GLY A 30 13.18 4.64 -27.40
CA GLY A 30 13.34 4.46 -25.95
C GLY A 30 12.17 3.70 -25.33
N ILE A 31 12.42 2.94 -24.26
CA ILE A 31 11.42 2.12 -23.54
C ILE A 31 10.19 2.96 -23.16
N ARG A 32 10.37 4.22 -22.76
CA ARG A 32 9.27 5.15 -22.45
C ARG A 32 8.30 5.33 -23.64
N VAL A 33 8.81 5.53 -24.85
CA VAL A 33 7.99 5.68 -26.07
C VAL A 33 7.20 4.39 -26.37
N ALA A 34 7.82 3.23 -26.16
CA ALA A 34 7.14 1.95 -26.31
C ALA A 34 6.02 1.77 -25.29
N LEU A 35 6.25 2.18 -24.05
CA LEU A 35 5.26 2.17 -22.97
C LEU A 35 4.10 3.15 -23.22
N ASP A 36 4.40 4.37 -23.72
CA ASP A 36 3.40 5.37 -24.10
C ASP A 36 2.47 4.81 -25.19
N ARG A 37 3.04 4.15 -26.21
CA ARG A 37 2.27 3.47 -27.26
C ARG A 37 1.50 2.27 -26.71
N ALA A 38 2.11 1.47 -25.82
CA ALA A 38 1.45 0.32 -25.21
C ALA A 38 0.23 0.73 -24.38
N ALA A 39 0.26 1.90 -23.74
CA ALA A 39 -0.84 2.41 -22.93
C ALA A 39 -2.13 2.70 -23.73
N THR A 40 -2.04 2.84 -25.06
CA THR A 40 -3.18 3.10 -25.94
C THR A 40 -3.67 1.87 -26.70
N LEU A 41 -3.00 0.73 -26.54
CA LEU A 41 -3.29 -0.51 -27.27
C LEU A 41 -4.14 -1.48 -26.43
N PRO A 42 -4.90 -2.39 -27.07
CA PRO A 42 -5.46 -3.55 -26.38
C PRO A 42 -4.38 -4.35 -25.65
N PRO A 43 -4.68 -4.98 -24.49
CA PRO A 43 -3.64 -5.60 -23.66
C PRO A 43 -2.74 -6.62 -24.36
N ALA A 44 -3.29 -7.43 -25.28
CA ALA A 44 -2.53 -8.39 -26.07
C ALA A 44 -1.51 -7.73 -27.01
N ASP A 45 -1.93 -6.68 -27.71
CA ASP A 45 -1.08 -5.93 -28.63
C ASP A 45 -0.02 -5.12 -27.89
N ALA A 46 -0.41 -4.51 -26.76
CA ALA A 46 0.50 -3.82 -25.84
C ALA A 46 1.60 -4.77 -25.33
N LEU A 47 1.22 -5.98 -24.87
CA LEU A 47 2.18 -6.96 -24.39
C LEU A 47 3.12 -7.44 -25.50
N ALA A 48 2.59 -7.70 -26.70
CA ALA A 48 3.39 -8.10 -27.86
C ALA A 48 4.36 -7.00 -28.32
N LEU A 49 3.94 -5.73 -28.26
CA LEU A 49 4.79 -4.57 -28.53
C LEU A 49 5.95 -4.48 -27.53
N LEU A 50 5.67 -4.68 -26.24
CA LEU A 50 6.68 -4.54 -25.19
C LEU A 50 7.62 -5.74 -25.11
N ALA A 51 7.23 -6.92 -25.57
CA ALA A 51 7.99 -8.18 -25.43
C ALA A 51 9.48 -8.17 -25.87
N PRO A 52 9.91 -7.47 -26.95
CA PRO A 52 11.31 -7.49 -27.38
C PRO A 52 12.22 -6.45 -26.68
N PHE A 53 11.67 -5.55 -25.86
CA PHE A 53 12.46 -4.52 -25.17
C PHE A 53 13.26 -5.10 -24.00
N GLU A 54 14.47 -4.60 -23.76
CA GLU A 54 15.29 -5.00 -22.62
C GLU A 54 15.75 -3.77 -21.86
N ALA A 55 15.52 -3.76 -20.54
CA ALA A 55 15.81 -2.61 -19.70
C ALA A 55 17.27 -2.55 -19.26
N THR A 56 17.91 -1.42 -19.52
CA THR A 56 19.31 -1.14 -19.13
C THR A 56 19.43 -0.39 -17.81
N THR A 57 18.35 0.21 -17.30
CA THR A 57 18.32 0.89 -16.01
C THR A 57 17.36 0.19 -15.03
N PRO A 58 17.57 0.31 -13.71
CA PRO A 58 16.63 -0.21 -12.71
C PRO A 58 15.21 0.34 -12.86
N ARG A 59 15.08 1.64 -13.16
CA ARG A 59 13.80 2.32 -13.39
C ARG A 59 13.06 1.75 -14.59
N ASP A 60 13.72 1.68 -15.75
CA ASP A 60 13.10 1.12 -16.96
C ASP A 60 12.69 -0.34 -16.76
N ARG A 61 13.48 -1.09 -15.98
CA ARG A 61 13.18 -2.48 -15.65
C ARG A 61 11.91 -2.57 -14.83
N LEU A 62 11.75 -1.74 -13.80
CA LEU A 62 10.53 -1.69 -13.01
C LEU A 62 9.31 -1.32 -13.85
N ASP A 63 9.42 -0.32 -14.74
CA ASP A 63 8.32 0.08 -15.63
C ASP A 63 7.94 -1.04 -16.60
N LEU A 64 8.91 -1.60 -17.30
CA LEU A 64 8.71 -2.64 -18.32
C LEU A 64 8.15 -3.93 -17.72
N ASP A 65 8.75 -4.41 -16.63
CA ASP A 65 8.35 -5.63 -15.96
C ASP A 65 6.95 -5.50 -15.36
N THR A 66 6.66 -4.37 -14.72
CA THR A 66 5.34 -4.09 -14.14
C THR A 66 4.28 -4.04 -15.22
N ALA A 67 4.54 -3.34 -16.33
CA ALA A 67 3.62 -3.26 -17.46
C ALA A 67 3.35 -4.64 -18.07
N ARG A 68 4.40 -5.42 -18.38
CA ARG A 68 4.26 -6.76 -18.95
C ARG A 68 3.43 -7.69 -18.08
N ALA A 69 3.75 -7.77 -16.79
CA ALA A 69 3.04 -8.66 -15.88
C ALA A 69 1.60 -8.18 -15.60
N GLY A 70 1.35 -6.87 -15.58
CA GLY A 70 0.00 -6.31 -15.46
C GLY A 70 -0.88 -6.59 -16.68
N LEU A 71 -0.35 -6.36 -17.88
CA LEU A 71 -1.02 -6.64 -19.15
C LEU A 71 -1.30 -8.14 -19.32
N ALA A 72 -0.34 -9.00 -18.99
CA ALA A 72 -0.53 -10.45 -19.02
C ALA A 72 -1.67 -10.91 -18.10
N ALA A 73 -1.77 -10.34 -16.90
CA ALA A 73 -2.86 -10.62 -15.98
C ALA A 73 -4.21 -10.08 -16.50
N GLU A 74 -4.24 -8.90 -17.15
CA GLU A 74 -5.47 -8.37 -17.77
C GLU A 74 -6.01 -9.26 -18.89
N ILE A 75 -5.14 -9.78 -19.75
CA ILE A 75 -5.54 -10.74 -20.79
C ILE A 75 -6.21 -11.96 -20.16
N ARG A 76 -5.63 -12.50 -19.07
CA ARG A 76 -6.19 -13.66 -18.36
C ARG A 76 -7.49 -13.32 -17.64
N LEU A 77 -7.57 -12.15 -17.01
CA LEU A 77 -8.77 -11.68 -16.33
C LEU A 77 -9.94 -11.49 -17.30
N ALA A 78 -9.69 -10.97 -18.51
CA ALA A 78 -10.71 -10.84 -19.54
C ALA A 78 -11.20 -12.20 -20.06
N ALA A 79 -10.30 -13.19 -20.20
CA ALA A 79 -10.65 -14.52 -20.66
C ALA A 79 -11.33 -15.39 -19.59
N THR A 80 -10.98 -15.20 -18.32
CA THR A 80 -11.54 -15.96 -17.19
C THR A 80 -11.61 -15.05 -15.96
N PRO A 81 -12.69 -14.26 -15.82
CA PRO A 81 -12.87 -13.36 -14.69
C PRO A 81 -12.75 -14.09 -13.36
N SER A 82 -11.77 -13.71 -12.54
CA SER A 82 -11.57 -14.30 -11.21
C SER A 82 -10.84 -13.34 -10.28
N TYR A 83 -11.10 -13.49 -8.99
CA TYR A 83 -10.41 -12.72 -7.96
C TYR A 83 -8.89 -12.95 -7.99
N LEU A 84 -8.45 -14.18 -8.29
CA LEU A 84 -7.03 -14.52 -8.47
C LEU A 84 -6.35 -13.65 -9.54
N TRP A 85 -6.96 -13.50 -10.71
CA TRP A 85 -6.36 -12.69 -11.78
C TRP A 85 -6.41 -11.19 -11.48
N GLN A 86 -7.47 -10.72 -10.82
CA GLN A 86 -7.54 -9.34 -10.33
C GLN A 86 -6.42 -9.05 -9.32
N LEU A 87 -6.17 -9.98 -8.39
CA LEU A 87 -5.09 -9.88 -7.42
C LEU A 87 -3.72 -9.84 -8.14
N ARG A 88 -3.43 -10.84 -8.99
CA ARG A 88 -2.19 -10.91 -9.78
C ARG A 88 -1.93 -9.67 -10.61
N ARG A 89 -2.98 -9.04 -11.15
CA ARG A 89 -2.88 -7.81 -11.94
C ARG A 89 -2.19 -6.67 -11.20
N ILE A 90 -2.40 -6.57 -9.88
CA ILE A 90 -1.97 -5.42 -9.08
C ILE A 90 -0.84 -5.73 -8.09
N ILE A 91 -0.57 -7.02 -7.80
CA ILE A 91 0.53 -7.42 -6.89
C ILE A 91 1.64 -8.23 -7.58
N GLY A 92 1.35 -8.95 -8.67
CA GLY A 92 2.32 -9.68 -9.48
C GLY A 92 2.98 -10.92 -8.94
N ASP A 93 2.87 -11.19 -7.66
CA ASP A 93 3.28 -12.47 -7.12
C ASP A 93 2.35 -13.60 -7.59
N THR A 94 2.78 -14.84 -7.37
CA THR A 94 1.96 -16.03 -7.62
C THR A 94 1.03 -16.35 -6.46
N VAL A 95 0.84 -15.43 -5.49
CA VAL A 95 0.03 -15.69 -4.30
C VAL A 95 -1.38 -16.07 -4.72
N THR A 96 -1.95 -17.03 -4.01
CA THR A 96 -3.35 -17.41 -4.18
C THR A 96 -4.21 -16.66 -3.16
N PRO A 97 -5.51 -16.47 -3.41
CA PRO A 97 -6.42 -15.93 -2.40
C PRO A 97 -6.40 -16.72 -1.08
N ALA A 98 -6.21 -18.04 -1.14
CA ALA A 98 -6.05 -18.88 0.04
C ALA A 98 -4.77 -18.53 0.82
N THR A 99 -3.61 -18.51 0.16
CA THR A 99 -2.33 -18.15 0.80
C THR A 99 -2.34 -16.73 1.36
N ALA A 100 -2.94 -15.77 0.63
CA ALA A 100 -3.10 -14.40 1.12
C ALA A 100 -3.96 -14.35 2.39
N ARG A 101 -5.08 -15.10 2.40
CA ARG A 101 -5.95 -15.21 3.58
C ARG A 101 -5.23 -15.80 4.78
N ASP A 102 -4.47 -16.87 4.59
CA ASP A 102 -3.76 -17.54 5.68
C ASP A 102 -2.72 -16.59 6.30
N ARG A 103 -1.94 -15.89 5.46
CA ARG A 103 -0.97 -14.90 5.93
C ARG A 103 -1.63 -13.74 6.67
N LEU A 104 -2.72 -13.18 6.13
CA LEU A 104 -3.44 -12.08 6.77
C LEU A 104 -4.14 -12.52 8.07
N THR A 105 -4.66 -13.74 8.12
CA THR A 105 -5.28 -14.30 9.34
C THR A 105 -4.24 -14.49 10.44
N HIS A 106 -3.04 -14.97 10.08
CA HIS A 106 -1.92 -15.08 11.00
C HIS A 106 -1.54 -13.71 11.57
N GLU A 107 -1.34 -12.71 10.72
CA GLU A 107 -0.99 -11.35 11.16
C GLU A 107 -2.10 -10.71 12.01
N HIS A 108 -3.37 -10.88 11.62
CA HIS A 108 -4.51 -10.41 12.39
C HIS A 108 -4.53 -11.00 13.81
N THR A 109 -4.28 -12.31 13.92
CA THR A 109 -4.23 -13.02 15.20
C THR A 109 -3.10 -12.51 16.09
N ARG A 110 -1.91 -12.28 15.50
CA ARG A 110 -0.77 -11.70 16.20
C ARG A 110 -1.09 -10.30 16.75
N LEU A 111 -1.75 -9.47 15.95
CA LEU A 111 -2.15 -8.12 16.35
C LEU A 111 -3.22 -8.12 17.46
N LEU A 112 -4.21 -9.01 17.38
CA LEU A 112 -5.21 -9.19 18.45
C LEU A 112 -4.54 -9.62 19.75
N ALA A 113 -3.62 -10.58 19.71
CA ALA A 113 -2.86 -11.03 20.89
C ALA A 113 -1.99 -9.90 21.47
N ARG A 114 -1.42 -9.04 20.63
CA ARG A 114 -0.67 -7.88 21.10
C ARG A 114 -1.57 -6.86 21.80
N ALA A 115 -2.74 -6.56 21.21
CA ALA A 115 -3.73 -5.67 21.81
C ALA A 115 -4.21 -6.20 23.17
N ASP A 116 -4.54 -7.49 23.24
CA ASP A 116 -4.94 -8.18 24.47
C ASP A 116 -3.92 -7.99 25.59
N HIS A 117 -2.64 -8.28 25.32
CA HIS A 117 -1.56 -8.08 26.27
C HIS A 117 -1.39 -6.62 26.73
N LEU A 118 -1.57 -5.66 25.82
CA LEU A 118 -1.46 -4.23 26.16
C LEU A 118 -2.62 -3.78 27.06
N PHE A 119 -3.83 -4.24 26.78
CA PHE A 119 -4.97 -3.99 27.66
C PHE A 119 -4.79 -4.61 29.04
N ASP A 120 -4.26 -5.83 29.12
CA ASP A 120 -3.92 -6.48 30.40
C ASP A 120 -2.91 -5.66 31.23
N THR A 121 -1.91 -5.09 30.55
CA THR A 121 -0.90 -4.20 31.13
C THR A 121 -1.52 -2.89 31.64
N LEU A 122 -2.53 -2.38 30.94
CA LEU A 122 -3.29 -1.19 31.32
C LEU A 122 -4.39 -1.49 32.36
N GLY A 123 -4.57 -2.75 32.76
CA GLY A 123 -5.55 -3.19 33.75
C GLY A 123 -6.97 -3.40 33.23
N ASP A 124 -7.20 -3.34 31.91
CA ASP A 124 -8.50 -3.64 31.30
C ASP A 124 -8.56 -5.09 30.82
N ARG A 125 -9.06 -5.99 31.68
CA ARG A 125 -9.05 -7.45 31.47
C ARG A 125 -10.42 -8.05 31.12
N SER A 126 -11.42 -7.23 30.87
CA SER A 126 -12.81 -7.69 30.74
C SER A 126 -13.31 -7.61 29.30
N GLY A 127 -13.90 -8.70 28.80
CA GLY A 127 -14.49 -8.76 27.46
C GLY A 127 -13.46 -8.94 26.34
N SER A 128 -13.95 -8.88 25.11
CA SER A 128 -13.18 -9.01 23.88
C SER A 128 -12.23 -7.83 23.65
N VAL A 129 -11.31 -7.98 22.69
CA VAL A 129 -10.42 -6.89 22.25
C VAL A 129 -11.22 -5.71 21.68
N GLY A 130 -12.26 -5.97 20.87
CA GLY A 130 -13.12 -4.91 20.33
C GLY A 130 -13.87 -4.14 21.41
N GLU A 131 -14.43 -4.83 22.41
CA GLU A 131 -15.11 -4.17 23.55
C GLU A 131 -14.15 -3.28 24.36
N ARG A 132 -12.91 -3.72 24.54
CA ARG A 132 -11.84 -2.94 25.20
C ARG A 132 -11.44 -1.71 24.38
N TYR A 133 -11.27 -1.86 23.06
CA TYR A 133 -11.04 -0.72 22.17
C TYR A 133 -12.19 0.27 22.21
N HIS A 134 -13.45 -0.18 22.16
CA HIS A 134 -14.62 0.69 22.23
C HIS A 134 -14.60 1.54 23.51
N ARG A 135 -14.36 0.93 24.68
CA ARG A 135 -14.23 1.67 25.95
C ARG A 135 -13.13 2.73 25.88
N LEU A 136 -11.93 2.35 25.45
CA LEU A 136 -10.79 3.26 25.33
C LEU A 136 -11.04 4.38 24.31
N TRP A 137 -11.81 4.10 23.26
CA TRP A 137 -12.19 5.06 22.23
C TRP A 137 -13.17 6.13 22.73
N THR A 138 -14.08 5.75 23.64
CA THR A 138 -15.10 6.65 24.21
C THR A 138 -14.68 7.34 25.51
N ASP A 139 -13.50 7.04 26.04
CA ASP A 139 -13.02 7.60 27.30
C ASP A 139 -12.65 9.09 27.15
N GLU A 140 -13.45 9.96 27.76
CA GLU A 140 -13.31 11.42 27.73
C GLU A 140 -11.91 11.92 28.10
N ARG A 141 -11.16 11.18 28.91
CA ARG A 141 -9.79 11.56 29.32
C ARG A 141 -8.83 11.64 28.14
N PHE A 142 -9.13 10.91 27.06
CA PHE A 142 -8.27 10.81 25.88
C PHE A 142 -8.83 11.53 24.66
N LEU A 143 -9.99 12.18 24.77
CA LEU A 143 -10.61 12.91 23.67
C LEU A 143 -10.18 14.37 23.66
N TYR A 144 -9.97 14.90 22.46
CA TYR A 144 -9.87 16.34 22.29
C TYR A 144 -11.25 16.98 22.43
N PRO A 145 -11.37 18.16 23.08
CA PRO A 145 -12.60 18.93 23.05
C PRO A 145 -13.00 19.28 21.62
N ASP A 146 -14.31 19.29 21.33
CA ASP A 146 -14.82 19.80 20.06
C ASP A 146 -14.86 21.34 20.07
N SER A 147 -13.68 21.94 20.04
CA SER A 147 -13.47 23.38 20.04
C SER A 147 -12.26 23.74 19.19
N GLU A 148 -12.09 25.03 18.90
CA GLU A 148 -10.88 25.51 18.24
C GLU A 148 -9.62 25.15 19.06
N ALA A 149 -9.67 25.31 20.38
CA ALA A 149 -8.57 24.94 21.27
C ALA A 149 -8.24 23.43 21.17
N GLY A 150 -9.25 22.56 21.12
CA GLY A 150 -9.05 21.12 20.96
C GLY A 150 -8.42 20.74 19.61
N ARG A 151 -8.89 21.35 18.51
CA ARG A 151 -8.30 21.16 17.18
C ARG A 151 -6.86 21.67 17.10
N ASN A 152 -6.57 22.82 17.71
CA ASN A 152 -5.22 23.38 17.77
C ASN A 152 -4.27 22.50 18.60
N ARG A 153 -4.76 21.94 19.72
CA ARG A 153 -4.01 20.96 20.51
C ARG A 153 -3.69 19.70 19.70
N ALA A 154 -4.64 19.15 18.95
CA ALA A 154 -4.40 17.99 18.11
C ALA A 154 -3.29 18.25 17.06
N ILE A 155 -3.28 19.42 16.41
CA ILE A 155 -2.21 19.80 15.48
C ILE A 155 -0.87 19.94 16.21
N ALA A 156 -0.83 20.51 17.41
CA ALA A 156 0.39 20.61 18.20
C ALA A 156 0.96 19.22 18.58
N ASP A 157 0.10 18.30 19.02
CA ASP A 157 0.50 16.92 19.35
C ASP A 157 1.02 16.17 18.11
N MET A 158 0.41 16.40 16.95
CA MET A 158 0.90 15.87 15.67
C MET A 158 2.27 16.46 15.29
N ARG A 159 2.51 17.75 15.52
CA ARG A 159 3.82 18.39 15.30
C ARG A 159 4.89 17.79 16.21
N ALA A 160 4.59 17.63 17.50
CA ALA A 160 5.51 17.03 18.44
C ALA A 160 5.89 15.60 18.05
N THR A 161 4.93 14.81 17.55
CA THR A 161 5.21 13.47 17.02
C THR A 161 6.05 13.52 15.76
N LEU A 162 5.75 14.44 14.84
CA LEU A 162 6.51 14.61 13.60
C LEU A 162 7.97 14.98 13.89
N ASP A 163 8.21 15.85 14.86
CA ASP A 163 9.56 16.28 15.23
C ASP A 163 10.39 15.12 15.80
N ARG A 164 9.77 14.24 16.63
CA ARG A 164 10.40 12.99 17.07
C ARG A 164 10.73 12.09 15.88
N CYS A 165 9.78 11.82 15.00
CA CYS A 165 10.04 11.01 13.80
C CYS A 165 11.19 11.60 12.98
N ARG A 166 11.15 12.91 12.70
CA ARG A 166 12.16 13.61 11.88
C ARG A 166 13.57 13.48 12.44
N ALA A 167 13.74 13.53 13.76
CA ALA A 167 15.04 13.41 14.44
C ALA A 167 15.72 12.04 14.22
N HIS A 168 14.96 11.00 13.88
CA HIS A 168 15.45 9.63 13.78
C HIS A 168 15.43 9.04 12.36
N LEU A 169 15.10 9.83 11.34
CA LEU A 169 14.95 9.32 9.96
C LEU A 169 16.27 8.89 9.32
N ALA A 170 17.34 9.68 9.49
CA ALA A 170 18.60 9.46 8.80
C ALA A 170 19.17 8.03 8.94
N PRO A 171 19.25 7.43 10.15
CA PRO A 171 19.78 6.07 10.32
C PRO A 171 18.86 4.96 9.81
N ILE A 172 17.64 5.27 9.38
CA ILE A 172 16.69 4.27 8.87
C ILE A 172 16.42 4.47 7.39
N ILE A 173 16.16 5.68 6.91
CA ILE A 173 15.81 5.92 5.50
C ILE A 173 17.04 6.17 4.62
N GLY A 174 18.15 6.65 5.20
CA GLY A 174 19.30 7.13 4.44
C GLY A 174 19.08 8.53 3.86
N PRO A 175 19.97 8.98 2.95
CA PRO A 175 19.90 10.33 2.40
C PRO A 175 18.70 10.49 1.48
N VAL A 176 17.95 11.58 1.70
CA VAL A 176 16.87 12.05 0.82
C VAL A 176 17.06 13.55 0.55
N PRO A 177 16.52 14.09 -0.55
CA PRO A 177 16.54 15.53 -0.79
C PRO A 177 15.92 16.29 0.41
N PRO A 178 16.55 17.38 0.90
CA PRO A 178 16.08 18.08 2.11
C PRO A 178 14.62 18.55 2.05
N TRP A 179 14.13 18.90 0.86
CA TRP A 179 12.76 19.33 0.66
C TRP A 179 11.75 18.20 0.95
N CYS A 180 12.10 16.92 0.79
CA CYS A 180 11.24 15.79 1.18
C CYS A 180 10.95 15.75 2.69
N LEU A 181 11.79 16.39 3.51
CA LEU A 181 11.64 16.45 4.97
C LEU A 181 10.89 17.71 5.42
N ASN A 182 10.68 18.68 4.52
CA ASN A 182 10.00 19.94 4.79
C ASN A 182 8.48 19.76 4.71
N VAL A 183 7.92 19.10 5.72
CA VAL A 183 6.48 18.85 5.84
C VAL A 183 5.94 19.18 7.23
N HIS A 184 4.65 19.47 7.31
CA HIS A 184 3.96 19.78 8.56
C HIS A 184 2.48 19.33 8.54
N PRO A 185 1.88 19.05 9.70
CA PRO A 185 0.42 18.93 9.79
C PRO A 185 -0.23 20.31 9.75
N ALA A 186 -1.38 20.39 9.08
CA ALA A 186 -2.22 21.58 8.97
C ALA A 186 -3.70 21.20 9.15
N ARG A 187 -4.57 22.19 9.37
CA ARG A 187 -6.01 21.99 9.45
C ARG A 187 -6.69 22.53 8.19
N MET A 188 -7.86 21.97 7.88
CA MET A 188 -8.71 22.52 6.81
C MET A 188 -9.13 23.95 7.14
N THR A 189 -9.32 24.76 6.11
CA THR A 189 -9.94 26.09 6.25
C THR A 189 -11.43 25.93 6.54
N ALA A 190 -12.05 26.96 7.12
CA ALA A 190 -13.50 26.96 7.37
C ALA A 190 -14.32 26.75 6.08
N ALA A 191 -13.84 27.28 4.95
CA ALA A 191 -14.48 27.08 3.65
C ALA A 191 -14.39 25.62 3.17
N GLU A 192 -13.25 24.95 3.39
CA GLU A 192 -13.10 23.53 3.06
C GLU A 192 -13.97 22.64 3.94
N GLU A 193 -14.06 22.95 5.24
CA GLU A 193 -14.95 22.25 6.18
C GLU A 193 -16.42 22.39 5.77
N ALA A 194 -16.87 23.62 5.50
CA ALA A 194 -18.23 23.92 5.05
C ALA A 194 -18.54 23.26 3.69
N GLY A 195 -17.54 23.16 2.81
CA GLY A 195 -17.64 22.48 1.52
C GLY A 195 -17.61 20.96 1.59
N GLY A 196 -17.52 20.37 2.80
CA GLY A 196 -17.55 18.92 2.96
C GLY A 196 -16.24 18.21 2.63
N LYS A 197 -15.15 18.94 2.33
CA LYS A 197 -13.89 18.38 1.85
C LYS A 197 -13.25 17.45 2.89
N GLY A 198 -12.70 16.32 2.45
CA GLY A 198 -11.90 15.43 3.29
C GLY A 198 -10.45 15.91 3.43
N GLY A 199 -9.72 15.32 4.38
CA GLY A 199 -8.29 15.59 4.56
C GLY A 199 -7.49 15.25 3.30
N TYR A 200 -6.38 15.95 3.08
CA TYR A 200 -5.58 15.82 1.86
C TYR A 200 -4.09 16.11 2.10
N ARG A 201 -3.26 15.83 1.08
CA ARG A 201 -1.82 16.04 1.11
C ARG A 201 -1.42 17.08 0.07
N THR A 202 -0.52 17.98 0.46
CA THR A 202 0.25 18.81 -0.45
C THR A 202 1.68 18.30 -0.42
N LEU A 203 2.19 17.78 -1.53
CA LEU A 203 3.55 17.22 -1.57
C LEU A 203 4.60 18.33 -1.51
N PRO A 204 5.69 18.19 -0.74
CA PRO A 204 6.79 19.14 -0.77
C PRO A 204 7.49 19.15 -2.13
N ARG A 205 8.07 20.30 -2.48
CA ARG A 205 8.91 20.51 -3.68
C ARG A 205 10.06 21.46 -3.33
N PRO A 206 11.11 21.60 -4.16
CA PRO A 206 12.12 22.62 -3.94
C PRO A 206 11.51 24.00 -3.69
N GLY A 207 11.82 24.60 -2.54
CA GLY A 207 11.30 25.91 -2.11
C GLY A 207 9.86 25.93 -1.56
N LEU A 208 9.12 24.81 -1.58
CA LEU A 208 7.72 24.76 -1.12
C LEU A 208 7.52 23.63 -0.09
N PRO A 209 7.02 23.96 1.13
CA PRO A 209 6.74 22.94 2.14
C PRO A 209 5.54 22.08 1.73
N GLY A 210 5.59 20.81 2.10
CA GLY A 210 4.43 19.93 2.04
C GLY A 210 3.57 20.02 3.30
N ALA A 211 2.33 19.55 3.20
CA ALA A 211 1.42 19.50 4.34
C ALA A 211 0.49 18.29 4.28
N TYR A 212 0.23 17.68 5.44
CA TYR A 212 -0.95 16.84 5.63
C TYR A 212 -2.04 17.70 6.26
N VAL A 213 -3.06 18.03 5.47
CA VAL A 213 -4.20 18.82 5.91
C VAL A 213 -5.25 17.87 6.48
N VAL A 214 -5.34 17.86 7.80
CA VAL A 214 -6.13 16.89 8.56
C VAL A 214 -7.58 17.34 8.62
N ASP A 215 -8.50 16.42 8.32
CA ASP A 215 -9.91 16.62 8.64
C ASP A 215 -10.12 16.38 10.13
N LEU A 216 -10.52 17.44 10.84
CA LEU A 216 -10.78 17.47 12.28
C LEU A 216 -12.24 17.84 12.58
N ARG A 217 -13.17 17.69 11.62
CA ARG A 217 -14.59 18.03 11.83
C ARG A 217 -15.20 17.19 12.95
N ALA A 218 -14.97 15.88 12.91
CA ALA A 218 -15.34 14.95 13.97
C ALA A 218 -14.15 14.66 14.90
N ILE A 219 -13.52 15.70 15.47
CA ILE A 219 -12.30 15.57 16.28
C ILE A 219 -12.47 14.59 17.45
N ARG A 220 -13.66 14.50 18.03
CA ARG A 220 -13.96 13.55 19.12
C ARG A 220 -13.90 12.08 18.71
N ARG A 221 -13.88 11.79 17.40
CA ARG A 221 -13.59 10.44 16.87
C ARG A 221 -12.09 10.19 16.66
N ARG A 222 -11.21 11.09 17.10
CA ARG A 222 -9.76 10.95 17.02
C ARG A 222 -9.15 11.02 18.43
N PRO A 223 -9.17 9.94 19.21
CA PRO A 223 -8.52 9.94 20.51
C PRO A 223 -7.01 10.24 20.37
N ALA A 224 -6.46 10.98 21.33
CA ALA A 224 -5.07 11.45 21.30
C ALA A 224 -4.05 10.31 21.14
N TRP A 225 -4.37 9.14 21.69
CA TRP A 225 -3.49 7.96 21.64
C TRP A 225 -3.38 7.33 20.24
N SER A 226 -4.32 7.57 19.32
CA SER A 226 -4.26 6.99 17.96
C SER A 226 -3.58 7.89 16.93
N LEU A 227 -3.46 9.19 17.21
CA LEU A 227 -2.87 10.17 16.29
C LEU A 227 -1.39 9.93 15.95
N PRO A 228 -0.52 9.43 16.85
CA PRO A 228 0.88 9.23 16.50
C PRO A 228 1.10 8.30 15.29
N SER A 229 0.32 7.22 15.16
CA SER A 229 0.41 6.33 13.99
C SER A 229 -0.01 7.05 12.71
N VAL A 230 -1.03 7.92 12.78
CA VAL A 230 -1.44 8.76 11.65
C VAL A 230 -0.30 9.68 11.22
N VAL A 231 0.44 10.27 12.16
CA VAL A 231 1.60 11.13 11.82
C VAL A 231 2.67 10.33 11.08
N ALA A 232 3.02 9.14 11.55
CA ALA A 232 4.01 8.31 10.88
C ALA A 232 3.56 7.85 9.48
N HIS A 233 2.28 7.52 9.33
CA HIS A 233 1.68 7.10 8.06
C HIS A 233 1.59 8.25 7.04
N GLU A 234 1.03 9.38 7.46
CA GLU A 234 0.66 10.50 6.60
C GLU A 234 1.83 11.42 6.29
N LEU A 235 2.75 11.58 7.25
CA LEU A 235 3.89 12.47 7.17
C LEU A 235 5.17 11.65 7.05
N LEU A 236 6.00 11.63 8.10
CA LEU A 236 7.31 10.98 8.10
C LEU A 236 7.34 9.83 9.12
N PRO A 237 7.88 8.63 8.76
CA PRO A 237 8.52 8.28 7.49
C PRO A 237 7.59 7.80 6.36
N GLY A 238 6.27 7.94 6.47
CA GLY A 238 5.31 7.40 5.52
C GLY A 238 5.19 8.18 4.21
N HIS A 239 3.98 8.62 3.88
CA HIS A 239 3.67 9.16 2.56
C HIS A 239 4.50 10.37 2.14
N MET A 240 4.87 11.27 3.07
CA MET A 240 5.59 12.49 2.71
C MET A 240 7.07 12.28 2.39
N ILE A 241 7.63 11.10 2.67
CA ILE A 241 8.93 10.74 2.10
C ILE A 241 8.76 10.00 0.78
N GLN A 242 7.77 9.11 0.68
CA GLN A 242 7.60 8.21 -0.45
C GLN A 242 7.03 8.89 -1.69
N LEU A 243 5.90 9.59 -1.57
CA LEU A 243 5.22 10.20 -2.72
C LEU A 243 6.08 11.26 -3.43
N PRO A 244 6.81 12.15 -2.72
CA PRO A 244 7.60 13.17 -3.43
C PRO A 244 8.83 12.57 -4.12
N LEU A 245 9.45 11.54 -3.53
CA LEU A 245 10.51 10.77 -4.19
C LEU A 245 9.98 10.03 -5.42
N GLU A 246 8.77 9.46 -5.33
CA GLU A 246 8.14 8.84 -6.48
C GLU A 246 7.85 9.85 -7.61
N VAL A 247 7.34 11.04 -7.29
CA VAL A 247 7.14 12.10 -8.30
C VAL A 247 8.47 12.45 -8.97
N ALA A 248 9.56 12.59 -8.21
CA ALA A 248 10.88 12.85 -8.77
C ALA A 248 11.43 11.67 -9.60
N ALA A 249 11.00 10.45 -9.29
CA ALA A 249 11.35 9.25 -10.04
C ALA A 249 10.57 9.08 -11.35
N ASP A 250 9.49 9.84 -11.57
CA ASP A 250 8.66 9.82 -12.78
C ASP A 250 8.33 8.39 -13.31
N PRO A 251 7.64 7.54 -12.51
CA PRO A 251 7.11 6.27 -12.99
C PRO A 251 6.29 6.41 -14.26
N HIS A 252 6.40 5.44 -15.16
CA HIS A 252 5.44 5.38 -16.25
C HIS A 252 4.02 5.13 -15.69
N PRO A 253 2.95 5.73 -16.26
CA PRO A 253 1.58 5.53 -15.78
C PRO A 253 1.12 4.06 -15.71
N LEU A 254 1.62 3.18 -16.60
CA LEU A 254 1.35 1.73 -16.50
C LEU A 254 1.92 1.12 -15.21
N ARG A 255 3.06 1.61 -14.71
CA ARG A 255 3.59 1.18 -13.41
C ARG A 255 2.67 1.61 -12.27
N LEU A 256 2.15 2.84 -12.32
CA LEU A 256 1.18 3.32 -11.34
C LEU A 256 -0.10 2.48 -11.33
N ARG A 257 -0.60 2.10 -12.52
CA ARG A 257 -1.80 1.28 -12.71
C ARG A 257 -1.68 -0.13 -12.13
N TYR A 258 -0.51 -0.76 -12.26
CA TYR A 258 -0.30 -2.17 -11.89
C TYR A 258 0.51 -2.38 -10.60
N ALA A 259 0.85 -1.31 -9.87
CA ALA A 259 1.47 -1.36 -8.55
C ALA A 259 0.73 -0.48 -7.51
N PRO A 260 -0.62 -0.50 -7.43
CA PRO A 260 -1.35 0.46 -6.61
C PRO A 260 -1.11 0.30 -5.11
N GLY A 261 -0.82 -0.91 -4.62
CA GLY A 261 -0.71 -1.19 -3.18
C GLY A 261 0.54 -0.62 -2.50
N PHE A 262 1.58 -0.24 -3.26
CA PHE A 262 2.87 0.13 -2.67
C PHE A 262 2.83 1.35 -1.76
N ALA A 263 2.08 2.40 -2.13
CA ALA A 263 2.10 3.66 -1.37
C ALA A 263 1.53 3.46 0.04
N GLU A 264 0.39 2.76 0.15
CA GLU A 264 -0.23 2.38 1.42
C GLU A 264 0.61 1.32 2.16
N GLY A 265 1.18 0.37 1.42
CA GLY A 265 2.07 -0.64 1.98
C GLY A 265 3.32 -0.04 2.63
N TRP A 266 3.95 0.94 1.97
CA TRP A 266 5.06 1.71 2.50
C TRP A 266 4.66 2.49 3.75
N ALA A 267 3.55 3.22 3.70
CA ALA A 267 3.12 4.04 4.83
C ALA A 267 2.77 3.17 6.06
N THR A 268 2.17 2.00 5.85
CA THR A 268 1.91 1.01 6.91
C THR A 268 3.18 0.39 7.47
N TYR A 269 4.14 0.06 6.60
CA TYR A 269 5.47 -0.39 7.00
C TYR A 269 6.21 0.68 7.82
N ALA A 270 6.13 1.94 7.40
CA ALA A 270 6.73 3.09 8.03
C ALA A 270 6.16 3.39 9.44
N GLU A 271 4.87 3.10 9.68
CA GLU A 271 4.32 3.14 11.04
C GLU A 271 5.06 2.17 11.97
N GLY A 272 5.35 0.95 11.50
CA GLY A 272 6.11 -0.04 12.24
C GLY A 272 7.55 0.38 12.53
N LEU A 273 8.21 1.07 11.58
CA LEU A 273 9.54 1.67 11.81
C LEU A 273 9.50 2.70 12.94
N ALA A 274 8.51 3.60 12.90
CA ALA A 274 8.37 4.63 13.92
C ALA A 274 8.00 4.06 15.30
N TRP A 275 7.18 3.02 15.33
CA TRP A 275 6.87 2.28 16.54
C TRP A 275 8.12 1.60 17.12
N ASN A 276 8.80 0.75 16.35
CA ASN A 276 9.97 0.00 16.80
C ASN A 276 11.12 0.92 17.23
N GLY A 277 11.23 2.11 16.62
CA GLY A 277 12.20 3.14 17.01
C GLY A 277 11.82 3.94 18.25
N GLY A 278 10.60 3.79 18.79
CA GLY A 278 10.10 4.53 19.95
C GLY A 278 9.65 5.97 19.64
N TRP A 279 9.47 6.33 18.37
CA TRP A 279 9.24 7.72 17.94
C TRP A 279 7.79 8.17 18.14
N LEU A 280 6.86 7.21 18.16
CA LEU A 280 5.44 7.49 18.40
C LEU A 280 5.19 7.98 19.82
N GLY A 281 5.99 7.52 20.78
CA GLY A 281 5.85 7.78 22.22
C GLY A 281 5.86 6.48 23.02
N ALA A 282 6.17 6.57 24.31
CA ALA A 282 6.33 5.41 25.20
C ALA A 282 5.05 4.97 25.93
N ASP A 283 3.95 5.70 25.76
CA ASP A 283 2.67 5.34 26.38
C ASP A 283 2.10 4.07 25.72
N PRO A 284 1.77 2.99 26.48
CA PRO A 284 1.18 1.77 25.92
C PRO A 284 -0.11 2.01 25.14
N ARG A 285 -0.86 3.09 25.44
CA ARG A 285 -2.05 3.48 24.66
C ARG A 285 -1.69 3.93 23.25
N VAL A 286 -0.51 4.54 23.06
CA VAL A 286 -0.01 4.90 21.72
C VAL A 286 0.30 3.65 20.90
N GLU A 287 0.82 2.60 21.56
CA GLU A 287 0.97 1.30 20.91
C GLU A 287 -0.37 0.68 20.54
N LEU A 288 -1.37 0.72 21.43
CA LEU A 288 -2.73 0.32 21.10
C LEU A 288 -3.26 1.10 19.88
N GLY A 289 -2.96 2.40 19.80
CA GLY A 289 -3.17 3.22 18.60
C GLY A 289 -2.59 2.61 17.33
N HIS A 290 -1.31 2.30 17.35
CA HIS A 290 -0.62 1.67 16.23
C HIS A 290 -1.21 0.30 15.88
N VAL A 291 -1.41 -0.58 16.86
CA VAL A 291 -1.97 -1.92 16.67
C VAL A 291 -3.39 -1.85 16.10
N HIS A 292 -4.22 -0.92 16.56
CA HIS A 292 -5.59 -0.74 16.07
C HIS A 292 -5.62 -0.29 14.59
N TRP A 293 -4.71 0.59 14.19
CA TRP A 293 -4.51 0.96 12.78
C TRP A 293 -4.05 -0.22 11.91
N LEU A 294 -3.17 -1.09 12.42
CA LEU A 294 -2.78 -2.33 11.72
C LEU A 294 -3.92 -3.35 11.65
N LEU A 295 -4.70 -3.50 12.73
CA LEU A 295 -5.90 -4.34 12.76
C LEU A 295 -6.92 -3.85 11.73
N PHE A 296 -7.16 -2.54 11.64
CA PHE A 296 -8.06 -1.96 10.65
C PHE A 296 -7.65 -2.30 9.22
N ARG A 297 -6.36 -2.16 8.88
CA ARG A 297 -5.86 -2.49 7.53
C ARG A 297 -5.93 -3.99 7.24
N THR A 298 -5.60 -4.83 8.21
CA THR A 298 -5.70 -6.29 8.07
C THR A 298 -7.16 -6.74 7.96
N ALA A 299 -8.07 -6.15 8.74
CA ALA A 299 -9.51 -6.41 8.68
C ALA A 299 -10.10 -6.03 7.32
N ARG A 300 -9.69 -4.89 6.75
CA ARG A 300 -10.08 -4.47 5.38
C ARG A 300 -9.56 -5.44 4.31
N ALA A 301 -8.35 -5.96 4.46
CA ALA A 301 -7.80 -6.96 3.54
C ALA A 301 -8.53 -8.31 3.65
N LEU A 302 -8.86 -8.76 4.86
CA LEU A 302 -9.68 -9.94 5.09
C LEU A 302 -11.11 -9.77 4.56
N ALA A 303 -11.69 -8.57 4.71
CA ALA A 303 -12.99 -8.22 4.14
C ALA A 303 -12.98 -8.29 2.61
N ASP A 304 -11.96 -7.72 1.95
CA ASP A 304 -11.80 -7.79 0.50
C ASP A 304 -11.76 -9.25 -0.01
N LEU A 305 -11.01 -10.13 0.67
CA LEU A 305 -11.03 -11.57 0.39
C LEU A 305 -12.40 -12.21 0.64
N ALA A 306 -13.05 -11.86 1.76
CA ALA A 306 -14.32 -12.45 2.14
C ALA A 306 -15.44 -12.10 1.14
N LEU A 307 -15.53 -10.83 0.74
CA LEU A 307 -16.54 -10.34 -0.20
C LEU A 307 -16.35 -10.91 -1.60
N HIS A 308 -15.11 -10.92 -2.12
CA HIS A 308 -14.89 -11.22 -3.54
C HIS A 308 -14.48 -12.67 -3.84
N ASP A 309 -13.74 -13.34 -2.95
CA ASP A 309 -13.31 -14.74 -3.15
C ASP A 309 -14.28 -15.74 -2.52
N ARG A 310 -14.93 -15.36 -1.42
CA ARG A 310 -15.82 -16.24 -0.63
C ARG A 310 -17.29 -15.84 -0.65
N HIS A 311 -17.62 -14.71 -1.28
CA HIS A 311 -18.98 -14.17 -1.38
C HIS A 311 -19.69 -14.06 -0.03
N VAL A 312 -18.94 -13.74 1.03
CA VAL A 312 -19.49 -13.46 2.35
C VAL A 312 -20.34 -12.18 2.26
N ALA A 313 -21.50 -12.18 2.90
CA ALA A 313 -22.37 -11.02 2.90
C ALA A 313 -21.74 -9.83 3.68
N PRO A 314 -21.89 -8.58 3.22
CA PRO A 314 -21.28 -7.42 3.86
C PRO A 314 -21.64 -7.23 5.34
N ASP A 315 -22.89 -7.50 5.73
CA ASP A 315 -23.36 -7.42 7.12
C ASP A 315 -22.63 -8.40 8.05
N VAL A 316 -22.40 -9.63 7.58
CA VAL A 316 -21.61 -10.63 8.31
C VAL A 316 -20.16 -10.16 8.49
N MET A 317 -19.60 -9.50 7.46
CA MET A 317 -18.25 -8.95 7.56
C MET A 317 -18.20 -7.72 8.47
N ALA A 318 -19.22 -6.86 8.46
CA ALA A 318 -19.33 -5.70 9.33
C ALA A 318 -19.34 -6.12 10.81
N ALA A 319 -20.13 -7.14 11.17
CA ALA A 319 -20.17 -7.69 12.51
C ALA A 319 -18.79 -8.20 12.98
N ARG A 320 -18.09 -8.96 12.12
CA ARG A 320 -16.72 -9.44 12.44
C ARG A 320 -15.72 -8.29 12.61
N MET A 321 -15.78 -7.28 11.75
CA MET A 321 -14.91 -6.11 11.88
C MET A 321 -15.20 -5.34 13.17
N ALA A 322 -16.46 -5.24 13.59
CA ALA A 322 -16.83 -4.63 14.87
C ALA A 322 -16.30 -5.43 16.07
N GLU A 323 -16.34 -6.76 16.02
CA GLU A 323 -15.75 -7.61 17.08
C GLU A 323 -14.22 -7.43 17.22
N TRP A 324 -13.52 -7.22 16.11
CA TRP A 324 -12.07 -7.04 16.11
C TRP A 324 -11.62 -5.63 16.48
N LEU A 325 -12.38 -4.63 16.05
CA LEU A 325 -11.98 -3.22 16.15
C LEU A 325 -12.70 -2.46 17.28
N GLY A 326 -13.91 -2.88 17.65
CA GLY A 326 -14.82 -2.08 18.48
C GLY A 326 -15.37 -0.87 17.72
N GLU A 327 -14.49 0.07 17.40
CA GLU A 327 -14.78 1.30 16.68
C GLU A 327 -13.93 1.42 15.40
N PRO A 328 -14.50 1.87 14.25
CA PRO A 328 -13.71 2.15 13.07
C PRO A 328 -12.84 3.40 13.28
N VAL A 329 -11.52 3.23 13.09
CA VAL A 329 -10.51 4.31 13.16
C VAL A 329 -10.66 5.39 12.09
N ALA A 330 -11.27 5.04 10.97
CA ALA A 330 -11.51 5.95 9.88
C ALA A 330 -12.81 6.72 10.10
N PHE A 331 -12.92 7.92 9.51
CA PHE A 331 -14.16 8.69 9.56
C PHE A 331 -15.33 8.03 8.82
N ILE A 332 -15.08 6.97 8.07
CA ILE A 332 -16.09 6.17 7.42
C ILE A 332 -16.56 5.05 8.37
N GLY A 333 -17.87 4.84 8.47
CA GLY A 333 -18.44 3.69 9.18
C GLY A 333 -18.12 2.38 8.46
N LEU A 334 -18.20 1.25 9.18
CA LEU A 334 -17.86 -0.08 8.63
C LEU A 334 -18.66 -0.41 7.37
N ASP A 335 -19.97 -0.13 7.35
CA ASP A 335 -20.83 -0.40 6.20
C ASP A 335 -20.41 0.39 4.96
N ALA A 336 -20.10 1.67 5.15
CA ALA A 336 -19.67 2.54 4.05
C ALA A 336 -18.28 2.15 3.54
N ASP A 337 -17.38 1.69 4.42
CA ASP A 337 -16.07 1.17 3.99
C ASP A 337 -16.22 -0.15 3.24
N LEU A 338 -17.06 -1.08 3.72
CA LEU A 338 -17.36 -2.34 3.03
C LEU A 338 -17.99 -2.11 1.65
N ALA A 339 -18.90 -1.14 1.53
CA ALA A 339 -19.46 -0.76 0.24
C ALA A 339 -18.38 -0.25 -0.74
N ARG A 340 -17.35 0.45 -0.23
CA ARG A 340 -16.20 0.87 -1.04
C ARG A 340 -15.30 -0.30 -1.40
N ILE A 341 -15.02 -1.20 -0.45
CA ILE A 341 -14.24 -2.42 -0.70
C ILE A 341 -14.89 -3.25 -1.80
N ALA A 342 -16.21 -3.43 -1.77
CA ALA A 342 -16.96 -4.16 -2.80
C ALA A 342 -16.82 -3.58 -4.23
N ARG A 343 -16.41 -2.32 -4.38
CA ARG A 343 -16.16 -1.67 -5.69
C ARG A 343 -14.69 -1.72 -6.13
N GLU A 344 -13.78 -2.11 -5.24
CA GLU A 344 -12.34 -2.02 -5.42
C GLU A 344 -11.65 -3.38 -5.18
N PRO A 345 -12.03 -4.45 -5.92
CA PRO A 345 -11.57 -5.80 -5.64
C PRO A 345 -10.05 -5.94 -5.67
N ALA A 346 -9.54 -6.67 -4.68
CA ALA A 346 -8.14 -6.94 -4.39
C ALA A 346 -7.29 -5.76 -3.92
N THR A 347 -7.85 -4.54 -3.90
CA THR A 347 -7.06 -3.34 -3.56
C THR A 347 -6.59 -3.37 -2.12
N ARG A 348 -7.43 -3.76 -1.17
CA ARG A 348 -7.06 -3.79 0.26
C ARG A 348 -6.05 -4.88 0.56
N VAL A 349 -6.21 -6.03 -0.11
CA VAL A 349 -5.23 -7.13 -0.04
C VAL A 349 -3.89 -6.67 -0.61
N ALA A 350 -3.88 -5.97 -1.74
CA ALA A 350 -2.64 -5.45 -2.33
C ALA A 350 -1.91 -4.47 -1.42
N GLU A 351 -2.63 -3.57 -0.75
CA GLU A 351 -2.06 -2.64 0.24
C GLU A 351 -1.40 -3.41 1.40
N ALA A 352 -2.12 -4.39 1.98
CA ALA A 352 -1.63 -5.18 3.11
C ALA A 352 -0.47 -6.12 2.73
N LEU A 353 -0.53 -6.78 1.57
CA LEU A 353 0.55 -7.65 1.10
C LEU A 353 1.80 -6.86 0.71
N ALA A 354 1.67 -5.63 0.19
CA ALA A 354 2.82 -4.76 -0.04
C ALA A 354 3.51 -4.37 1.29
N TRP A 355 2.73 -4.07 2.33
CA TRP A 355 3.26 -3.85 3.69
C TRP A 355 4.03 -5.07 4.19
N LEU A 356 3.40 -6.25 4.15
CA LEU A 356 4.01 -7.49 4.65
C LEU A 356 5.25 -7.88 3.84
N ALA A 357 5.25 -7.67 2.53
CA ALA A 357 6.42 -7.90 1.68
C ALA A 357 7.59 -6.98 2.05
N LEU A 358 7.33 -5.71 2.37
CA LEU A 358 8.38 -4.78 2.86
C LEU A 358 8.89 -5.22 4.23
N ALA A 359 8.01 -5.62 5.14
CA ALA A 359 8.37 -6.08 6.48
C ALA A 359 9.22 -7.36 6.43
N ASP A 360 8.86 -8.32 5.58
CA ASP A 360 9.59 -9.58 5.41
C ASP A 360 10.94 -9.38 4.70
N ALA A 361 11.02 -8.43 3.78
CA ALA A 361 12.23 -8.15 3.00
C ALA A 361 13.25 -7.28 3.75
N ALA A 362 12.82 -6.53 4.77
CA ALA A 362 13.67 -5.61 5.50
C ALA A 362 14.77 -6.36 6.28
N PRO A 363 16.06 -6.05 6.05
CA PRO A 363 17.14 -6.73 6.74
C PRO A 363 17.28 -6.24 8.19
N PRO A 364 17.82 -7.08 9.10
CA PRO A 364 18.05 -6.68 10.50
C PRO A 364 19.10 -5.57 10.63
N THR A 365 19.99 -5.42 9.64
CA THR A 365 21.00 -4.36 9.55
C THR A 365 21.01 -3.78 8.13
N GLY A 366 21.49 -2.54 7.97
CA GLY A 366 21.56 -1.91 6.64
C GLY A 366 20.23 -1.35 6.11
N LEU A 367 19.28 -1.04 7.01
CA LEU A 367 17.99 -0.42 6.67
C LEU A 367 18.09 0.83 5.76
N PRO A 368 19.04 1.77 5.94
CA PRO A 368 19.19 2.91 5.03
C PRO A 368 19.33 2.52 3.57
N THR A 369 20.18 1.53 3.27
CA THR A 369 20.41 1.07 1.91
C THR A 369 19.17 0.38 1.34
N PHE A 370 18.50 -0.45 2.16
CA PHE A 370 17.26 -1.11 1.77
C PHE A 370 16.15 -0.10 1.45
N HIS A 371 15.87 0.84 2.36
CA HIS A 371 14.83 1.85 2.17
C HIS A 371 15.13 2.81 1.03
N HIS A 372 16.37 3.25 0.88
CA HIS A 372 16.78 4.09 -0.24
C HIS A 372 16.46 3.40 -1.57
N ARG A 373 16.80 2.11 -1.70
CA ARG A 373 16.48 1.31 -2.89
C ARG A 373 14.98 1.15 -3.12
N MET A 374 14.17 1.04 -2.06
CA MET A 374 12.71 0.92 -2.16
C MET A 374 12.06 2.22 -2.65
N LEU A 375 12.63 3.37 -2.29
CA LEU A 375 12.04 4.68 -2.53
C LEU A 375 12.51 5.36 -3.82
N ILE A 376 13.80 5.29 -4.15
CA ILE A 376 14.43 6.18 -5.15
C ILE A 376 13.90 6.00 -6.57
N ASP A 377 13.44 4.79 -6.89
CA ASP A 377 12.87 4.48 -8.20
C ASP A 377 11.34 4.57 -8.21
N GLY A 378 10.68 4.97 -7.12
CA GLY A 378 9.22 5.01 -6.99
C GLY A 378 8.60 3.63 -6.72
N ARG A 379 7.26 3.57 -6.76
CA ARG A 379 6.51 2.36 -6.41
C ARG A 379 6.85 1.14 -7.24
N ARG A 380 6.67 -0.03 -6.61
CA ARG A 380 6.84 -1.35 -7.21
C ARG A 380 5.81 -2.33 -6.65
N ARG A 381 5.65 -3.47 -7.31
CA ARG A 381 4.78 -4.56 -6.88
C ARG A 381 5.40 -5.41 -5.76
N SER A 382 4.60 -6.22 -5.07
CA SER A 382 5.07 -7.09 -3.98
C SER A 382 6.13 -8.11 -4.46
N ASP A 383 5.94 -8.70 -5.65
CA ASP A 383 6.92 -9.60 -6.26
C ASP A 383 8.27 -8.91 -6.51
N ARG A 384 8.26 -7.60 -6.75
CA ARG A 384 9.46 -6.79 -6.96
C ARG A 384 10.10 -6.25 -5.69
N ILE A 385 9.42 -6.37 -4.55
CA ILE A 385 10.03 -6.13 -3.24
C ILE A 385 10.90 -7.34 -2.87
N ALA A 386 10.34 -8.57 -2.95
CA ALA A 386 11.01 -9.80 -2.54
C ALA A 386 12.30 -10.12 -3.32
N VAL A 387 12.36 -9.81 -4.62
CA VAL A 387 13.54 -10.09 -5.48
C VAL A 387 14.73 -9.15 -5.19
N THR A 388 14.52 -8.07 -4.45
CA THR A 388 15.56 -7.05 -4.23
C THR A 388 16.34 -7.19 -2.91
N SER A 389 15.93 -8.13 -2.05
CA SER A 389 16.66 -8.47 -0.83
C SER A 389 18.00 -9.13 -1.17
N PRO A 390 19.13 -8.71 -0.57
CA PRO A 390 20.39 -9.43 -0.74
C PRO A 390 20.24 -10.84 -0.17
N SER A 391 20.66 -11.84 -0.95
CA SER A 391 20.86 -13.23 -0.50
C SER A 391 21.93 -13.34 0.57
#